data_AF-A0A1Y0MUE5-F1
#
_entry.id   AF-A0A1Y0MUE5-F1
#
_cell.length_a   1.000
_cell.length_b   1.000
_cell.length_c   1.000
_cell.angle_alpha   90.00
_cell.angle_beta   90.00
_cell.angle_gamma   90.00
#
_symmetry.space_group_name_H-M   'P 1'
#
loop_
_entity.id
_entity.type
_entity.pdbx_description
1 polymer ?
#
loop_
_entity_poly.entity_id
_entity_poly.type
_entity_poly.pdbx_seq_one_letter_code
_entity_poly.pdbx_strand_id
1 'polypeptide(L)'
;MASIEQQSKGGKSADVRYLTPLDIDTKKEAKYCRFKKKDIKYIDFKDADFLMYLVNEQGKILPRRLTGTSLKYQRKVAQAIKRSRHLALMPYVGDLLK
;
A
#
# COMPACT_ATOMS: atom_id res chain seq x y z
N MET A 1 44.10 41.80 0.96
CA MET A 1 43.90 40.33 1.03
C MET A 1 42.44 40.10 0.65
N ALA A 2 42.17 39.73 -0.61
CA ALA A 2 41.75 38.36 -1.00
C ALA A 2 40.49 37.93 -0.22
N SER A 3 39.35 37.52 -0.76
CA SER A 3 38.89 37.04 -2.09
C SER A 3 37.40 36.69 -1.86
N ILE A 4 36.47 37.01 -2.79
CA ILE A 4 35.67 36.05 -3.59
C ILE A 4 34.77 35.14 -2.70
N GLU A 5 33.44 35.21 -2.73
CA GLU A 5 32.50 34.68 -3.74
C GLU A 5 31.17 35.48 -3.72
N GLN A 6 30.69 36.06 -4.82
CA GLN A 6 29.77 35.47 -5.83
C GLN A 6 28.44 34.96 -5.21
N GLN A 7 27.24 35.14 -5.74
CA GLN A 7 26.65 35.80 -6.91
C GLN A 7 25.12 35.65 -6.68
N SER A 8 24.33 36.72 -6.66
CA SER A 8 23.56 37.25 -7.78
C SER A 8 22.31 36.45 -8.22
N LYS A 9 21.24 37.23 -8.44
CA LYS A 9 20.02 37.02 -9.26
C LYS A 9 18.83 36.45 -8.49
N GLY A 10 17.66 37.08 -8.48
CA GLY A 10 17.14 38.20 -9.27
C GLY A 10 15.61 38.08 -9.16
N GLY A 11 14.93 39.14 -8.75
CA GLY A 11 13.48 39.12 -8.61
C GLY A 11 12.74 39.08 -9.95
N LYS A 12 11.52 38.53 -9.94
CA LYS A 12 10.27 39.24 -10.30
C LYS A 12 9.06 38.30 -10.32
N SER A 13 8.04 38.71 -9.56
CA SER A 13 6.60 38.69 -9.87
C SER A 13 5.99 37.52 -10.65
N ALA A 14 5.11 36.78 -9.97
CA ALA A 14 3.75 36.54 -10.48
C ALA A 14 2.80 36.40 -9.29
N ASP A 15 2.18 37.52 -8.94
CA ASP A 15 0.95 37.61 -8.16
C ASP A 15 -0.14 36.86 -8.95
N VAL A 16 -0.36 35.58 -8.63
CA VAL A 16 -1.54 34.87 -9.12
C VAL A 16 -2.49 34.74 -7.94
N ARG A 17 -3.40 35.71 -7.86
CA ARG A 17 -4.51 35.75 -6.92
C ARG A 17 -5.52 34.63 -7.22
N TYR A 18 -5.35 33.47 -6.61
CA TYR A 18 -6.48 32.57 -6.38
C TYR A 18 -6.88 32.67 -4.91
N LEU A 19 -8.18 32.86 -4.66
CA LEU A 19 -8.80 33.42 -3.45
C LEU A 19 -8.60 32.61 -2.16
N THR A 20 -7.99 31.44 -2.24
CA THR A 20 -7.50 30.63 -1.11
C THR A 20 -6.48 29.67 -1.70
N PRO A 21 -5.31 29.44 -1.08
CA PRO A 21 -4.55 28.24 -1.42
C PRO A 21 -5.50 27.05 -1.27
N LEU A 22 -5.69 26.28 -2.34
CA LEU A 22 -6.34 24.97 -2.22
C LEU A 22 -5.46 24.17 -1.27
N ASP A 23 -5.99 23.78 -0.11
CA ASP A 23 -5.35 22.81 0.76
C ASP A 23 -5.32 21.49 -0.01
N ILE A 24 -4.27 21.30 -0.82
CA ILE A 24 -4.04 20.03 -1.50
C ILE A 24 -3.67 19.06 -0.38
N ASP A 25 -4.64 18.28 0.09
CA ASP A 25 -4.48 17.18 1.04
C ASP A 25 -3.52 16.11 0.48
N THR A 26 -2.23 16.46 0.44
CA THR A 26 -1.12 15.57 0.09
C THR A 26 -0.74 14.69 1.28
N LYS A 27 -1.51 14.72 2.37
CA LYS A 27 -1.40 13.79 3.49
C LYS A 27 -1.83 12.39 3.06
N LYS A 28 -0.86 11.62 2.55
CA LYS A 28 -1.02 10.16 2.45
C LYS A 28 -1.23 9.59 3.85
N GLU A 29 -2.44 9.11 4.13
CA GLU A 29 -2.74 8.41 5.37
C GLU A 29 -1.79 7.20 5.54
N ALA A 30 -1.17 7.11 6.72
CA ALA A 30 -0.30 6.00 7.05
C ALA A 30 -1.13 4.72 7.25
N LYS A 31 -1.08 3.83 6.26
CA LYS A 31 -1.74 2.51 6.36
C LYS A 31 -1.06 1.67 7.43
N TYR A 32 -1.86 1.11 8.34
CA TYR A 32 -1.38 0.24 9.41
C TYR A 32 -1.56 -1.25 9.08
N CYS A 33 -0.74 -2.09 9.71
CA CYS A 33 -0.81 -3.54 9.54
C CYS A 33 -1.93 -4.14 10.39
N ARG A 34 -3.03 -4.59 9.76
CA ARG A 34 -4.18 -5.24 10.43
C ARG A 34 -3.76 -6.40 11.35
N PHE A 35 -2.83 -7.25 10.91
CA PHE A 35 -2.35 -8.40 11.68
C PHE A 35 -1.64 -8.02 12.99
N LYS A 36 -0.91 -6.89 12.99
CA LYS A 36 -0.23 -6.41 14.20
C LYS A 36 -1.23 -5.79 15.17
N LYS A 37 -2.16 -5.01 14.66
CA LYS A 37 -3.20 -4.36 15.48
C LYS A 37 -4.12 -5.38 16.16
N LYS A 38 -4.44 -6.47 15.48
CA LYS A 38 -5.28 -7.57 16.01
C LYS A 38 -4.50 -8.68 16.72
N ASP A 39 -3.18 -8.52 16.89
CA ASP A 39 -2.25 -9.52 17.41
C ASP A 39 -2.42 -10.95 16.84
N ILE A 40 -2.66 -11.04 15.54
CA ILE A 40 -2.83 -12.31 14.83
C ILE A 40 -1.44 -12.86 14.48
N LYS A 41 -1.02 -13.91 15.20
CA LYS A 41 0.32 -14.54 15.01
C LYS A 41 0.38 -15.48 13.82
N TYR A 42 -0.71 -16.21 13.56
CA TYR A 42 -0.82 -17.23 12.52
C TYR A 42 -1.91 -16.86 11.51
N ILE A 43 -1.67 -17.14 10.24
CA ILE A 43 -2.63 -16.95 9.15
C ILE A 43 -2.97 -18.34 8.64
N ASP A 44 -4.19 -18.79 8.90
CA ASP A 44 -4.66 -20.09 8.43
C ASP A 44 -4.89 -20.05 6.92
N PHE A 45 -4.58 -21.17 6.26
CA PHE A 45 -4.79 -21.37 4.83
C PHE A 45 -6.13 -22.03 4.52
N LYS A 46 -6.78 -22.62 5.54
CA LYS A 46 -8.09 -23.27 5.43
C LYS A 46 -9.23 -22.26 5.30
N ASP A 47 -9.06 -21.07 5.88
CA ASP A 47 -10.08 -20.02 5.89
C ASP A 47 -10.06 -19.23 4.58
N ALA A 48 -10.70 -19.77 3.54
CA ALA A 48 -10.76 -19.15 2.22
C ALA A 48 -11.39 -17.74 2.25
N ASP A 49 -12.47 -17.56 3.03
CA ASP A 49 -13.18 -16.29 3.15
C ASP A 49 -12.28 -15.17 3.66
N PHE A 50 -11.41 -15.48 4.63
CA PHE A 50 -10.45 -14.52 5.15
C PHE A 50 -9.39 -14.15 4.10
N LEU A 51 -8.92 -15.14 3.35
CA LEU A 51 -7.90 -14.93 2.32
C LEU A 51 -8.43 -14.18 1.09
N MET A 52 -9.72 -14.27 0.76
CA MET A 52 -10.32 -13.51 -0.34
C MET A 52 -10.20 -11.99 -0.16
N TYR A 53 -10.18 -11.48 1.07
CA TYR A 53 -9.93 -10.06 1.32
C TYR A 53 -8.55 -9.59 0.87
N LEU A 54 -7.58 -10.50 0.79
CA LEU A 54 -6.18 -10.22 0.47
C LEU A 54 -5.85 -10.48 -1.00
N VAL A 55 -6.87 -10.81 -1.80
CA VAL A 55 -6.78 -11.16 -3.20
C VAL A 55 -7.68 -10.22 -4.01
N ASN A 56 -7.25 -9.96 -5.25
CA ASN A 56 -7.99 -9.17 -6.22
C ASN A 56 -9.14 -9.99 -6.83
N GLU A 57 -10.05 -9.35 -7.53
CA GLU A 57 -11.12 -10.02 -8.30
C GLU A 57 -10.57 -11.08 -9.27
N GLN A 58 -9.38 -10.83 -9.82
CA GLN A 58 -8.70 -11.76 -10.71
C GLN A 58 -8.07 -12.99 -10.04
N GLY A 59 -8.15 -13.11 -8.72
CA GLY A 59 -7.44 -14.15 -7.99
C GLY A 59 -5.95 -13.84 -7.81
N LYS A 60 -5.49 -12.60 -8.01
CA LYS A 60 -4.08 -12.19 -7.77
C LYS A 60 -3.86 -11.64 -6.37
N ILE A 61 -2.72 -11.96 -5.73
CA ILE A 61 -2.42 -11.49 -4.36
C ILE A 61 -2.23 -9.97 -4.37
N LEU A 62 -2.92 -9.26 -3.47
CA LEU A 62 -2.80 -7.82 -3.35
C LEU A 62 -1.41 -7.40 -2.83
N PRO A 63 -0.79 -6.36 -3.41
CA PRO A 63 0.48 -5.84 -2.93
C PRO A 63 0.33 -5.16 -1.57
N ARG A 64 1.37 -5.27 -0.74
CA ARG A 64 1.48 -4.63 0.59
C ARG A 64 1.13 -3.13 0.58
N ARG A 65 1.46 -2.40 -0.49
CA ARG A 65 1.19 -0.96 -0.61
C ARG A 65 -0.31 -0.64 -0.51
N LEU A 66 -1.17 -1.55 -0.98
CA LEU A 66 -2.61 -1.37 -0.90
C LEU A 66 -3.16 -1.80 0.45
N THR A 67 -2.70 -2.93 0.99
CA THR A 67 -3.23 -3.55 2.22
C THR A 67 -2.62 -3.02 3.52
N GLY A 68 -1.46 -2.35 3.48
CA GLY A 68 -0.78 -1.83 4.68
C GLY A 68 -0.11 -2.91 5.55
N THR A 69 0.02 -4.14 5.05
CA THR A 69 0.62 -5.26 5.80
C THR A 69 2.13 -5.08 5.98
N SER A 70 2.67 -5.52 7.10
CA SER A 70 4.14 -5.58 7.26
C SER A 70 4.73 -6.69 6.40
N LEU A 71 6.00 -6.56 6.03
CA LEU A 71 6.70 -7.54 5.17
C LEU A 71 6.64 -8.98 5.72
N LYS A 72 6.82 -9.15 7.04
CA LYS A 72 6.73 -10.46 7.71
C LYS A 72 5.38 -11.13 7.50
N TYR A 73 4.30 -10.38 7.69
CA TYR A 73 2.94 -10.90 7.50
C TYR A 73 2.61 -11.11 6.02
N GLN A 74 3.09 -10.24 5.12
CA GLN A 74 2.88 -10.42 3.68
C GLN A 74 3.48 -11.74 3.17
N ARG A 75 4.66 -12.14 3.66
CA ARG A 75 5.27 -13.44 3.34
C ARG A 75 4.41 -14.62 3.83
N LYS A 76 3.90 -14.53 5.06
CA LYS A 76 3.00 -15.54 5.63
C LYS A 76 1.68 -15.64 4.85
N VAL A 77 1.07 -14.51 4.49
CA VAL A 77 -0.13 -14.43 3.65
C VAL A 77 0.12 -15.11 2.30
N ALA A 78 1.24 -14.78 1.64
CA ALA A 78 1.56 -15.37 0.34
C ALA A 78 1.71 -16.90 0.43
N GLN A 79 2.34 -17.42 1.50
CA GLN A 79 2.45 -18.86 1.72
C GLN A 79 1.10 -19.51 2.05
N ALA A 80 0.23 -18.84 2.82
CA ALA A 80 -1.11 -19.32 3.12
C ALA A 80 -1.97 -19.40 1.84
N ILE A 81 -1.99 -18.34 1.02
CA ILE A 81 -2.75 -18.32 -0.24
C ILE A 81 -2.25 -19.40 -1.21
N LYS A 82 -0.93 -19.58 -1.35
CA LYS A 82 -0.39 -20.63 -2.22
C LYS A 82 -0.79 -22.04 -1.75
N ARG A 83 -0.78 -22.30 -0.43
CA ARG A 83 -1.25 -23.57 0.14
C ARG A 83 -2.75 -23.77 -0.08
N SER A 84 -3.54 -22.71 0.13
CA SER A 84 -4.99 -22.73 -0.08
C SER A 84 -5.35 -23.06 -1.54
N ARG A 85 -4.61 -22.50 -2.51
CA ARG A 85 -4.76 -22.84 -3.94
C ARG A 85 -4.40 -24.28 -4.27
N HIS A 86 -3.33 -24.80 -3.68
CA HIS A 86 -2.94 -26.19 -3.89
C HIS A 86 -3.99 -27.18 -3.35
N LEU A 87 -4.75 -26.78 -2.32
CA LEU A 87 -5.86 -27.55 -1.76
C LEU A 87 -7.20 -27.29 -2.45
N ALA A 88 -7.20 -26.53 -3.57
CA ALA A 88 -8.40 -26.14 -4.30
C ALA A 88 -9.45 -25.34 -3.49
N LEU A 89 -9.05 -24.74 -2.35
CA LEU A 89 -9.91 -23.84 -1.56
C LEU A 89 -10.05 -22.45 -2.20
N MET A 90 -9.07 -22.07 -3.02
CA MET A 90 -9.05 -20.82 -3.77
C MET A 90 -8.61 -21.07 -5.21
N PRO A 91 -9.20 -20.38 -6.20
CA PRO A 91 -8.78 -20.54 -7.59
C PRO A 91 -7.46 -19.80 -7.88
N TYR A 92 -6.77 -20.27 -8.93
CA TYR A 92 -5.57 -19.63 -9.46
C TYR A 92 -5.90 -18.42 -10.35
N VAL A 93 -6.98 -18.54 -11.11
CA VAL A 93 -7.51 -17.52 -12.03
C VAL A 93 -9.00 -17.44 -11.79
N GLY A 94 -9.53 -16.23 -11.68
CA GLY A 94 -10.97 -15.96 -11.71
C GLY A 94 -11.18 -14.62 -12.39
N ASP A 95 -12.39 -14.35 -12.88
CA ASP A 95 -12.75 -13.05 -13.44
C ASP A 95 -13.72 -12.27 -12.53
N LEU A 96 -14.37 -12.95 -11.58
CA LEU A 96 -15.42 -12.42 -10.69
C LEU A 96 -15.38 -13.10 -9.30
N LEU A 97 -14.25 -13.03 -8.59
CA LEU A 97 -14.12 -13.63 -7.24
C LEU A 97 -14.73 -12.80 -6.11
N LYS A 98 -15.28 -11.62 -6.42
CA LYS A 98 -15.81 -10.65 -5.46
C LYS A 98 -17.08 -10.02 -5.99
#